data_AF-A0A369VPU6-F1
#
_entry.id   AF-A0A369VPU6-F1
#
_cell.length_a   1.000
_cell.length_b   1.000
_cell.length_c   1.000
_cell.angle_alpha   90.00
_cell.angle_beta   90.00
_cell.angle_gamma   90.00
#
_symmetry.space_group_name_H-M   'P 1'
#
loop_
_entity.id
_entity.type
_entity.pdbx_description
1 polymer ?
#
loop_
_entity_poly.entity_id
_entity_poly.type
_entity_poly.pdbx_seq_one_letter_code
_entity_poly.pdbx_strand_id
1 'polypeptide(L)'
;MIPLQLFDPASSTYTYILHDAVTRDALIIDPVDEQLDRDLAVLQSHHLTLRWALETHAHADHITSAGRLAEHTGARTAVPAGCGIGTAAVQLLDGEMLTFGSETLRALHTPGHTAGSMSYLWRDHVFTGDALLINGCGRTDFQSGSAADLYRSITGVLFALPEGTTVWPGHDYNGRSHSTIGAEKANNARVAGRSQAEFVALMESLHLPRPRRIDEAVPANQHSGLRHDADGASLQAPRAAEGYAGDVSAHLAWQWVQDGQAVLIDVRSDAEREWVGQVPGAIAVAWKQWPGMVMNADFDAQLRAAVPEGGRAVLLCRSGVRSVAAARRATDLGITAYNILEGFEGDPDSHAQRGKKGGWRRQGLPWRQG
;
A
#
# COMPACT_ATOMS: atom_id res chain seq x y z
N MET A 1 -18.54 -5.33 -15.82
CA MET A 1 -18.40 -4.97 -14.39
C MET A 1 -17.45 -3.80 -14.36
N ILE A 2 -17.80 -2.72 -13.67
CA ILE A 2 -17.01 -1.48 -13.67
C ILE A 2 -16.11 -1.50 -12.42
N PRO A 3 -14.86 -1.01 -12.49
CA PRO A 3 -14.04 -0.82 -11.29
C PRO A 3 -14.71 0.13 -10.29
N LEU A 4 -14.49 -0.08 -8.99
CA LEU A 4 -14.76 0.96 -8.01
C LEU A 4 -13.62 1.99 -8.10
N GLN A 5 -13.92 3.17 -8.64
CA GLN A 5 -12.96 4.28 -8.75
C GLN A 5 -13.08 5.19 -7.54
N LEU A 6 -11.96 5.43 -6.87
CA LEU A 6 -11.82 6.33 -5.72
C LEU A 6 -10.87 7.46 -6.11
N PHE A 7 -11.03 8.64 -5.52
CA PHE A 7 -10.24 9.83 -5.87
C PHE A 7 -9.63 10.48 -4.63
N ASP A 8 -8.32 10.72 -4.66
CA ASP A 8 -7.64 11.57 -3.69
C ASP A 8 -7.57 13.02 -4.22
N PRO A 9 -8.19 14.00 -3.55
CA PRO A 9 -8.19 15.38 -4.01
C PRO A 9 -6.85 16.11 -3.78
N ALA A 10 -5.96 15.60 -2.93
CA ALA A 10 -4.71 16.29 -2.59
C ALA A 10 -3.64 16.07 -3.68
N SER A 11 -3.54 14.86 -4.23
CA SER A 11 -2.64 14.49 -5.31
C SER A 11 -3.33 14.38 -6.68
N SER A 12 -4.67 14.45 -6.72
CA SER A 12 -5.48 14.18 -7.92
C SER A 12 -5.35 12.73 -8.43
N THR A 13 -5.04 11.80 -7.54
CA THR A 13 -4.83 10.38 -7.85
C THR A 13 -6.16 9.63 -7.89
N TYR A 14 -6.29 8.75 -8.89
CA TYR A 14 -7.31 7.72 -8.93
C TYR A 14 -6.76 6.40 -8.38
N THR A 15 -7.51 5.82 -7.46
CA THR A 15 -7.31 4.47 -6.94
C THR A 15 -8.44 3.58 -7.45
N TYR A 16 -8.14 2.34 -7.86
CA TYR A 16 -9.13 1.44 -8.43
C TYR A 16 -9.23 0.13 -7.65
N ILE A 17 -10.44 -0.29 -7.29
CA ILE A 17 -10.69 -1.63 -6.74
C ILE A 17 -11.42 -2.47 -7.80
N LEU A 18 -10.82 -3.61 -8.15
CA LEU A 18 -11.40 -4.65 -8.99
C LEU A 18 -11.81 -5.82 -8.11
N HIS A 19 -12.91 -6.50 -8.44
CA HIS A 19 -13.31 -7.67 -7.68
C HIS A 19 -14.01 -8.73 -8.53
N ASP A 20 -13.90 -9.98 -8.09
CA ASP A 20 -14.74 -11.07 -8.57
C ASP A 20 -16.17 -10.90 -8.00
N ALA A 21 -17.20 -11.12 -8.81
CA ALA A 21 -18.60 -10.97 -8.36
C ALA A 21 -19.02 -12.04 -7.35
N VAL A 22 -18.47 -13.25 -7.51
CA VAL A 22 -18.86 -14.48 -6.82
C VAL A 22 -17.99 -14.68 -5.58
N THR A 23 -16.67 -14.75 -5.75
CA THR A 23 -15.75 -15.02 -4.62
C THR A 23 -15.53 -13.80 -3.73
N ARG A 24 -15.82 -12.60 -4.26
CA ARG A 24 -15.52 -11.31 -3.61
C ARG A 24 -14.03 -11.06 -3.39
N ASP A 25 -13.16 -11.87 -3.99
CA ASP A 25 -11.73 -11.58 -4.02
C ASP A 25 -11.50 -10.31 -4.83
N ALA A 26 -10.62 -9.45 -4.34
CA ALA A 26 -10.38 -8.14 -4.90
C ALA A 26 -8.88 -7.84 -5.05
N LEU A 27 -8.59 -6.88 -5.91
CA LEU A 27 -7.32 -6.18 -5.94
C LEU A 27 -7.54 -4.67 -5.93
N ILE A 28 -6.54 -3.93 -5.47
CA ILE A 28 -6.53 -2.47 -5.46
C ILE A 28 -5.29 -1.96 -6.20
N ILE A 29 -5.44 -0.93 -7.03
CA ILE A 29 -4.39 -0.33 -7.86
C ILE A 29 -4.17 1.11 -7.42
N ASP A 30 -2.90 1.48 -7.21
CA ASP A 30 -2.41 2.82 -6.82
C ASP A 30 -3.13 3.40 -5.57
N PRO A 31 -3.10 2.70 -4.42
CA PRO A 31 -3.75 3.17 -3.20
C PRO A 31 -2.90 4.22 -2.46
N VAL A 32 -3.54 5.24 -1.87
CA VAL A 32 -2.87 6.41 -1.25
C VAL A 32 -2.83 6.28 0.28
N ASP A 33 -1.68 6.58 0.93
CA ASP A 33 -1.47 6.45 2.39
C ASP A 33 -2.52 7.19 3.22
N GLU A 34 -2.78 8.45 2.85
CA GLU A 34 -3.75 9.31 3.51
C GLU A 34 -5.21 8.81 3.34
N GLN A 35 -5.44 7.88 2.41
CA GLN A 35 -6.76 7.30 2.10
C GLN A 35 -6.93 5.86 2.60
N LEU A 36 -5.99 5.33 3.40
CA LEU A 36 -6.03 3.94 3.88
C LEU A 36 -7.37 3.59 4.56
N ASP A 37 -7.86 4.45 5.46
CA ASP A 37 -9.09 4.17 6.20
C ASP A 37 -10.33 4.16 5.29
N ARG A 38 -10.36 5.06 4.29
CA ARG A 38 -11.38 5.06 3.24
C ARG A 38 -11.36 3.75 2.47
N ASP A 39 -10.18 3.31 2.03
CA ASP A 39 -10.02 2.13 1.19
C ASP A 39 -10.40 0.85 1.96
N LEU A 40 -9.98 0.75 3.23
CA LEU A 40 -10.40 -0.34 4.12
C LEU A 40 -11.92 -0.36 4.35
N ALA A 41 -12.54 0.81 4.53
CA ALA A 41 -13.99 0.92 4.71
C ALA A 41 -14.77 0.51 3.45
N VAL A 42 -14.27 0.86 2.25
CA VAL A 42 -14.86 0.42 0.97
C VAL A 42 -14.74 -1.10 0.81
N LEU A 43 -13.57 -1.68 1.09
CA LEU A 43 -13.39 -3.14 1.05
C LEU A 43 -14.37 -3.83 2.01
N GLN A 44 -14.54 -3.30 3.22
CA GLN A 44 -15.45 -3.86 4.22
C GLN A 44 -16.93 -3.73 3.80
N SER A 45 -17.38 -2.56 3.37
CA SER A 45 -18.78 -2.29 3.02
C SER A 45 -19.23 -3.08 1.78
N HIS A 46 -18.29 -3.37 0.88
CA HIS A 46 -18.52 -4.24 -0.26
C HIS A 46 -18.23 -5.72 0.04
N HIS A 47 -17.91 -6.10 1.28
CA HIS A 47 -17.58 -7.48 1.66
C HIS A 47 -16.50 -8.12 0.76
N LEU A 48 -15.47 -7.35 0.45
CA LEU A 48 -14.37 -7.75 -0.44
C LEU A 48 -13.18 -8.29 0.36
N THR A 49 -12.58 -9.36 -0.15
CA THR A 49 -11.33 -9.91 0.39
C THR A 49 -10.17 -9.43 -0.48
N LEU A 50 -9.37 -8.51 0.03
CA LEU A 50 -8.22 -8.00 -0.72
C LEU A 50 -7.13 -9.08 -0.85
N ARG A 51 -6.80 -9.46 -2.09
CA ARG A 51 -5.74 -10.41 -2.41
C ARG A 51 -4.45 -9.70 -2.83
N TRP A 52 -4.59 -8.57 -3.52
CA TRP A 52 -3.46 -7.84 -4.07
C TRP A 52 -3.58 -6.33 -3.87
N ALA A 53 -2.46 -5.70 -3.50
CA ALA A 53 -2.25 -4.25 -3.61
C ALA A 53 -1.17 -3.99 -4.66
N LEU A 54 -1.53 -3.25 -5.72
CA LEU A 54 -0.72 -3.08 -6.92
C LEU A 54 -0.30 -1.63 -7.10
N GLU A 55 0.89 -1.45 -7.66
CA GLU A 55 1.38 -0.15 -8.14
C GLU A 55 1.58 -0.19 -9.65
N THR A 56 1.17 0.86 -10.35
CA THR A 56 1.52 1.06 -11.76
C THR A 56 2.96 1.54 -11.93
N HIS A 57 3.48 2.28 -10.94
CA HIS A 57 4.86 2.76 -10.88
C HIS A 57 5.21 3.24 -9.47
N ALA A 58 6.47 3.64 -9.23
CA ALA A 58 6.83 4.36 -8.00
C ALA A 58 6.35 5.82 -8.11
N HIS A 59 5.29 6.17 -7.39
CA HIS A 59 4.69 7.52 -7.44
C HIS A 59 5.60 8.60 -6.84
N ALA A 60 5.47 9.83 -7.32
CA ALA A 60 6.27 10.99 -6.87
C ALA A 60 5.44 12.10 -6.21
N ASP A 61 4.13 11.98 -6.26
CA ASP A 61 3.15 12.97 -5.83
C ASP A 61 2.40 12.55 -4.55
N HIS A 62 2.39 11.27 -4.22
CA HIS A 62 1.82 10.71 -2.99
C HIS A 62 2.61 9.51 -2.48
N ILE A 63 2.42 9.16 -1.20
CA ILE A 63 2.95 7.92 -0.61
C ILE A 63 1.89 6.83 -0.79
N THR A 64 2.29 5.64 -1.26
CA THR A 64 1.36 4.51 -1.38
C THR A 64 0.95 3.95 -0.02
N SER A 65 -0.28 3.45 0.10
CA SER A 65 -0.73 2.65 1.25
C SER A 65 -0.57 1.13 1.07
N ALA A 66 -0.02 0.65 -0.06
CA ALA A 66 0.01 -0.77 -0.41
C ALA A 66 0.64 -1.67 0.67
N GLY A 67 1.76 -1.25 1.28
CA GLY A 67 2.37 -1.98 2.38
C GLY A 67 1.47 -2.06 3.62
N ARG A 68 0.79 -0.95 3.97
CA ARG A 68 -0.14 -0.92 5.11
C ARG A 68 -1.39 -1.73 4.82
N LEU A 69 -1.95 -1.67 3.61
CA LEU A 69 -3.06 -2.51 3.20
C LEU A 69 -2.72 -4.00 3.32
N ALA A 70 -1.53 -4.41 2.88
CA ALA A 70 -1.04 -5.77 3.06
C ALA A 70 -0.99 -6.18 4.54
N GLU A 71 -0.52 -5.30 5.43
CA GLU A 71 -0.52 -5.56 6.88
C GLU A 71 -1.91 -5.68 7.48
N HIS A 72 -2.86 -4.85 7.04
CA HIS A 72 -4.21 -4.85 7.57
C HIS A 72 -5.07 -6.00 7.04
N THR A 73 -4.83 -6.46 5.82
CA THR A 73 -5.73 -7.39 5.11
C THR A 73 -5.12 -8.78 4.88
N GLY A 74 -3.80 -8.91 4.97
CA GLY A 74 -3.08 -10.11 4.53
C GLY A 74 -2.91 -10.21 3.02
N ALA A 75 -3.26 -9.17 2.25
CA ALA A 75 -3.00 -9.09 0.82
C ALA A 75 -1.48 -9.13 0.51
N ARG A 76 -1.14 -9.51 -0.72
CA ARG A 76 0.22 -9.43 -1.24
C ARG A 76 0.42 -8.15 -2.04
N THR A 77 1.60 -7.54 -1.93
CA THR A 77 1.98 -6.40 -2.78
C THR A 77 2.56 -6.91 -4.11
N ALA A 78 2.18 -6.28 -5.21
CA ALA A 78 2.74 -6.56 -6.53
C ALA A 78 3.10 -5.25 -7.25
N VAL A 79 4.29 -5.18 -7.81
CA VAL A 79 4.84 -3.96 -8.41
C VAL A 79 5.57 -4.28 -9.71
N PRO A 80 5.82 -3.32 -10.61
CA PRO A 80 6.63 -3.57 -11.79
C PRO A 80 8.09 -3.82 -11.41
N ALA A 81 8.71 -4.85 -12.02
CA ALA A 81 10.10 -5.21 -11.72
C ALA A 81 11.09 -4.06 -11.98
N GLY A 82 10.78 -3.16 -12.92
CA GLY A 82 11.60 -1.99 -13.26
C GLY A 82 11.52 -0.83 -12.27
N CYS A 83 10.67 -0.89 -11.23
CA CYS A 83 10.49 0.20 -10.26
C CYS A 83 11.45 0.14 -9.06
N GLY A 84 12.15 -0.98 -8.85
CA GLY A 84 13.10 -1.11 -7.73
C GLY A 84 12.46 -1.14 -6.34
N ILE A 85 11.17 -1.45 -6.24
CA ILE A 85 10.43 -1.54 -4.97
C ILE A 85 10.66 -2.94 -4.36
N GLY A 86 11.84 -3.15 -3.77
CA GLY A 86 12.30 -4.48 -3.32
C GLY A 86 11.49 -5.08 -2.15
N THR A 87 10.70 -4.27 -1.46
CA THR A 87 9.83 -4.72 -0.37
C THR A 87 8.56 -5.43 -0.86
N ALA A 88 8.24 -5.35 -2.14
CA ALA A 88 7.03 -5.96 -2.68
C ALA A 88 7.13 -7.48 -2.79
N ALA A 89 6.01 -8.17 -2.54
CA ALA A 89 5.96 -9.64 -2.55
C ALA A 89 6.06 -10.26 -3.94
N VAL A 90 5.74 -9.50 -5.00
CA VAL A 90 5.83 -9.92 -6.41
C VAL A 90 6.37 -8.77 -7.26
N GLN A 91 7.32 -9.08 -8.14
CA GLN A 91 7.88 -8.16 -9.13
C GLN A 91 7.37 -8.62 -10.51
N LEU A 92 6.55 -7.80 -11.15
CA LEU A 92 5.84 -8.14 -12.39
C LEU A 92 6.69 -7.81 -13.63
N LEU A 93 6.71 -8.75 -14.56
CA LEU A 93 7.22 -8.60 -15.92
C LEU A 93 6.07 -8.41 -16.93
N ASP A 94 6.41 -7.99 -18.16
CA ASP A 94 5.44 -7.88 -19.24
C ASP A 94 4.71 -9.21 -19.49
N GLY A 95 3.39 -9.14 -19.66
CA GLY A 95 2.54 -10.28 -19.98
C GLY A 95 2.18 -11.18 -18.78
N GLU A 96 2.76 -10.96 -17.61
CA GLU A 96 2.40 -11.73 -16.42
C GLU A 96 0.96 -11.47 -15.95
N MET A 97 0.40 -12.48 -15.28
CA MET A 97 -1.01 -12.53 -14.91
C MET A 97 -1.16 -12.60 -13.39
N LEU A 98 -2.00 -11.73 -12.83
CA LEU A 98 -2.45 -11.82 -11.44
C LEU A 98 -3.90 -12.30 -11.38
N THR A 99 -4.15 -13.32 -10.56
CA THR A 99 -5.49 -13.89 -10.38
C THR A 99 -6.11 -13.44 -9.06
N PHE A 100 -7.42 -13.20 -9.08
CA PHE A 100 -8.24 -12.87 -7.91
C PHE A 100 -9.63 -13.44 -8.14
N GLY A 101 -10.03 -14.46 -7.38
CA GLY A 101 -11.20 -15.25 -7.71
C GLY A 101 -11.04 -15.95 -9.06
N SER A 102 -12.04 -15.78 -9.94
CA SER A 102 -12.03 -16.24 -11.34
C SER A 102 -11.55 -15.17 -12.33
N GLU A 103 -11.23 -13.97 -11.85
CA GLU A 103 -10.72 -12.87 -12.68
C GLU A 103 -9.21 -12.95 -12.87
N THR A 104 -8.73 -12.31 -13.93
CA THR A 104 -7.29 -12.18 -14.19
C THR A 104 -6.95 -10.79 -14.73
N LEU A 105 -5.87 -10.22 -14.20
CA LEU A 105 -5.29 -8.94 -14.60
C LEU A 105 -3.95 -9.20 -15.30
N ARG A 106 -3.80 -8.71 -16.54
CA ARG A 106 -2.55 -8.83 -17.31
C ARG A 106 -1.69 -7.59 -17.17
N ALA A 107 -0.42 -7.78 -16.84
CA ALA A 107 0.61 -6.73 -16.83
C ALA A 107 1.05 -6.39 -18.27
N LEU A 108 1.13 -5.10 -18.58
CA LEU A 108 1.62 -4.56 -19.85
C LEU A 108 2.73 -3.55 -19.55
N HIS A 109 3.97 -3.85 -19.93
CA HIS A 109 5.09 -2.94 -19.67
C HIS A 109 4.95 -1.71 -20.56
N THR A 110 4.77 -0.55 -19.94
CA THR A 110 4.52 0.73 -20.62
C THR A 110 5.49 1.80 -20.10
N PRO A 111 6.81 1.62 -20.30
CA PRO A 111 7.80 2.57 -19.82
C PRO A 111 7.63 3.94 -20.49
N GLY A 112 8.09 4.98 -19.82
CA GLY A 112 8.16 6.31 -20.38
C GLY A 112 7.93 7.41 -19.36
N HIS A 113 6.86 7.31 -18.55
CA HIS A 113 6.71 8.17 -17.39
C HIS A 113 7.82 7.88 -16.36
N THR A 114 7.97 6.60 -16.05
CA THR A 114 9.16 6.03 -15.40
C THR A 114 9.65 4.84 -16.24
N ALA A 115 10.91 4.41 -16.06
CA ALA A 115 11.44 3.22 -16.74
C ALA A 115 10.70 1.92 -16.36
N GLY A 116 10.10 1.89 -15.17
CA GLY A 116 9.34 0.74 -14.66
C GLY A 116 7.83 0.81 -14.90
N SER A 117 7.29 1.89 -15.48
CA SER A 117 5.84 2.09 -15.60
C SER A 117 5.13 0.90 -16.26
N MET A 118 4.00 0.49 -15.69
CA MET A 118 3.19 -0.65 -16.10
C MET A 118 1.73 -0.24 -16.21
N SER A 119 1.06 -0.73 -17.25
CA SER A 119 -0.38 -0.68 -17.39
C SER A 119 -0.98 -2.06 -17.12
N TYR A 120 -2.25 -2.11 -16.74
CA TYR A 120 -2.92 -3.36 -16.42
C TYR A 120 -4.19 -3.56 -17.22
N LEU A 121 -4.31 -4.68 -17.92
CA LEU A 121 -5.48 -5.03 -18.72
C LEU A 121 -6.36 -6.03 -17.97
N TRP A 122 -7.61 -5.64 -17.72
CA TRP A 122 -8.66 -6.47 -17.17
C TRP A 122 -9.86 -6.43 -18.09
N ARG A 123 -10.12 -7.55 -18.79
CA ARG A 123 -11.22 -7.65 -19.77
C ARG A 123 -11.07 -6.54 -20.84
N ASP A 124 -12.06 -5.67 -20.96
CA ASP A 124 -12.14 -4.50 -21.84
C ASP A 124 -11.77 -3.18 -21.12
N HIS A 125 -11.07 -3.26 -20.00
CA HIS A 125 -10.56 -2.12 -19.24
C HIS A 125 -9.03 -2.14 -19.17
N VAL A 126 -8.39 -0.98 -19.35
CA VAL A 126 -6.95 -0.80 -19.13
C VAL A 126 -6.69 0.31 -18.11
N PHE A 127 -5.91 -0.02 -17.09
CA PHE A 127 -5.43 0.91 -16.06
C PHE A 127 -4.05 1.37 -16.46
N THR A 128 -3.91 2.65 -16.81
CA THR A 128 -2.73 3.13 -17.55
C THR A 128 -1.70 3.83 -16.68
N GLY A 129 -1.97 3.95 -15.37
CA GLY A 129 -1.18 4.80 -14.47
C GLY A 129 -0.93 6.15 -15.13
N ASP A 130 0.34 6.56 -15.16
CA ASP A 130 0.75 7.80 -15.78
C ASP A 130 1.31 7.64 -17.20
N ALA A 131 1.17 6.46 -17.83
CA ALA A 131 1.56 6.30 -19.23
C ALA A 131 0.60 7.06 -20.17
N LEU A 132 -0.71 6.84 -20.02
CA LEU A 132 -1.75 7.52 -20.82
C LEU A 132 -2.74 8.18 -19.86
N LEU A 133 -2.99 9.48 -20.07
CA LEU A 133 -3.97 10.27 -19.32
C LEU A 133 -5.08 10.72 -20.28
N ILE A 134 -6.21 11.18 -19.74
CA ILE A 134 -7.33 11.65 -20.56
C ILE A 134 -6.93 12.92 -21.31
N ASN A 135 -6.88 12.84 -22.64
CA ASN A 135 -6.37 13.90 -23.52
C ASN A 135 -4.95 14.38 -23.16
N GLY A 136 -4.10 13.47 -22.66
CA GLY A 136 -2.73 13.78 -22.28
C GLY A 136 -1.89 12.52 -22.03
N CYS A 137 -0.78 12.68 -21.33
CA CYS A 137 0.08 11.60 -20.86
C CYS A 137 0.89 12.08 -19.65
N GLY A 138 1.57 11.17 -18.95
CA GLY A 138 2.50 11.54 -17.89
C GLY A 138 3.70 12.32 -18.42
N ARG A 139 4.38 13.02 -17.52
CA ARG A 139 5.66 13.69 -17.78
C ARG A 139 6.79 12.67 -17.93
N THR A 140 7.92 13.04 -18.52
CA THR A 140 9.03 12.10 -18.80
C THR A 140 10.41 12.63 -18.41
N ASP A 141 10.45 13.67 -17.59
CA ASP A 141 11.65 14.44 -17.22
C ASP A 141 12.21 14.07 -15.82
N PHE A 142 11.60 13.11 -15.12
CA PHE A 142 12.03 12.59 -13.82
C PHE A 142 12.03 11.05 -13.82
N GLN A 143 12.61 10.43 -12.78
CA GLN A 143 12.50 8.98 -12.50
C GLN A 143 12.87 8.06 -13.68
N SER A 144 13.92 8.44 -14.42
CA SER A 144 14.36 7.74 -15.64
C SER A 144 13.29 7.69 -16.73
N GLY A 145 12.45 8.71 -16.81
CA GLY A 145 11.47 8.90 -17.86
C GLY A 145 12.11 9.11 -19.23
N SER A 146 11.36 8.77 -20.27
CA SER A 146 11.77 8.85 -21.68
C SER A 146 10.55 9.12 -22.56
N ALA A 147 10.51 10.29 -23.22
CA ALA A 147 9.44 10.63 -24.15
C ALA A 147 9.39 9.67 -25.35
N ALA A 148 10.56 9.21 -25.82
CA ALA A 148 10.63 8.23 -26.89
C ALA A 148 10.01 6.89 -26.49
N ASP A 149 10.27 6.44 -25.26
CA ASP A 149 9.71 5.18 -24.73
C ASP A 149 8.21 5.33 -24.48
N LEU A 150 7.80 6.46 -23.90
CA LEU A 150 6.38 6.77 -23.66
C LEU A 150 5.58 6.74 -24.96
N TYR A 151 6.10 7.35 -26.02
CA TYR A 151 5.47 7.32 -27.33
C TYR A 151 5.29 5.88 -27.84
N ARG A 152 6.33 5.03 -27.74
CA ARG A 152 6.24 3.62 -28.16
C ARG A 152 5.29 2.80 -27.29
N SER A 153 5.25 3.05 -25.99
CA SER A 153 4.31 2.44 -25.07
C SER A 153 2.86 2.80 -25.42
N ILE A 154 2.58 4.07 -25.67
CA ILE A 154 1.24 4.51 -26.04
C ILE A 154 0.85 3.97 -27.42
N THR A 155 1.69 4.16 -28.44
CA THR A 155 1.33 3.83 -29.83
C THR A 155 1.43 2.34 -30.17
N GLY A 156 2.42 1.64 -29.63
CA GLY A 156 2.70 0.23 -29.93
C GLY A 156 2.04 -0.76 -28.98
N VAL A 157 1.75 -0.37 -27.73
CA VAL A 157 1.13 -1.25 -26.73
C VAL A 157 -0.31 -0.85 -26.48
N LEU A 158 -0.55 0.36 -25.94
CA LEU A 158 -1.91 0.77 -25.54
C LEU A 158 -2.83 0.96 -26.75
N PHE A 159 -2.34 1.61 -27.81
CA PHE A 159 -3.09 1.80 -29.04
C PHE A 159 -3.13 0.53 -29.91
N ALA A 160 -2.48 -0.56 -29.54
CA ALA A 160 -2.73 -1.86 -30.15
C ALA A 160 -4.00 -2.55 -29.58
N LEU A 161 -4.52 -2.07 -28.45
CA LEU A 161 -5.76 -2.57 -27.86
C LEU A 161 -6.99 -2.18 -28.70
N PRO A 162 -8.11 -2.93 -28.57
CA PRO A 162 -9.39 -2.57 -29.20
C PRO A 162 -9.81 -1.14 -28.87
N GLU A 163 -10.40 -0.43 -29.84
CA GLU A 163 -10.77 0.98 -29.67
C GLU A 163 -11.82 1.20 -28.56
N GLY A 164 -12.69 0.20 -28.34
CA GLY A 164 -13.68 0.21 -27.27
C GLY A 164 -13.11 -0.03 -25.87
N THR A 165 -11.83 -0.37 -25.73
CA THR A 165 -11.22 -0.58 -24.41
C THR A 165 -11.26 0.71 -23.60
N THR A 166 -11.83 0.63 -22.40
CA THR A 166 -11.94 1.77 -21.48
C THR A 166 -10.60 2.07 -20.84
N VAL A 167 -10.20 3.35 -20.82
CA VAL A 167 -8.93 3.83 -20.24
C VAL A 167 -9.20 4.44 -18.87
N TRP A 168 -8.50 3.91 -17.86
CA TRP A 168 -8.53 4.35 -16.46
C TRP A 168 -7.14 4.90 -16.06
N PRO A 169 -6.94 6.23 -16.05
CA PRO A 169 -5.62 6.82 -15.77
C PRO A 169 -5.30 6.82 -14.27
N GLY A 170 -4.02 7.03 -13.92
CA GLY A 170 -3.60 7.27 -12.54
C GLY A 170 -4.03 8.64 -12.00
N HIS A 171 -4.17 9.64 -12.88
CA HIS A 171 -4.49 11.01 -12.48
C HIS A 171 -5.44 11.71 -13.47
N ASP A 172 -6.24 12.65 -12.96
CA ASP A 172 -6.90 13.68 -13.77
C ASP A 172 -7.05 14.99 -12.99
N TYR A 173 -6.84 16.11 -13.68
CA TYR A 173 -6.86 17.45 -13.10
C TYR A 173 -8.06 18.30 -13.55
N ASN A 174 -9.00 17.70 -14.30
CA ASN A 174 -10.12 18.37 -14.94
C ASN A 174 -11.49 17.73 -14.60
N GLY A 175 -11.54 16.85 -13.58
CA GLY A 175 -12.76 16.19 -13.13
C GLY A 175 -13.29 15.09 -14.05
N ARG A 176 -12.45 14.51 -14.91
CA ARG A 176 -12.81 13.45 -15.86
C ARG A 176 -12.42 12.08 -15.31
N SER A 177 -13.35 11.13 -15.35
CA SER A 177 -13.16 9.80 -14.75
C SER A 177 -12.43 8.80 -15.64
N HIS A 178 -12.77 8.71 -16.93
CA HIS A 178 -12.22 7.73 -17.87
C HIS A 178 -12.28 8.22 -19.32
N SER A 179 -11.64 7.47 -20.22
CA SER A 179 -11.69 7.65 -21.68
C SER A 179 -11.78 6.29 -22.38
N THR A 180 -11.51 6.24 -23.69
CA THR A 180 -11.36 4.99 -24.46
C THR A 180 -10.11 5.05 -25.33
N ILE A 181 -9.57 3.90 -25.70
CA ILE A 181 -8.43 3.83 -26.63
C ILE A 181 -8.75 4.51 -27.95
N GLY A 182 -9.96 4.34 -28.49
CA GLY A 182 -10.39 5.03 -29.72
C GLY A 182 -10.43 6.54 -29.58
N ALA A 183 -10.95 7.06 -28.46
CA ALA A 183 -10.99 8.50 -28.21
C ALA A 183 -9.59 9.12 -28.08
N GLU A 184 -8.67 8.46 -27.38
CA GLU A 184 -7.29 8.93 -27.22
C GLU A 184 -6.49 8.82 -28.53
N LYS A 185 -6.68 7.76 -29.32
CA LYS A 185 -6.09 7.64 -30.67
C LYS A 185 -6.49 8.79 -31.59
N ALA A 186 -7.76 9.16 -31.56
CA ALA A 186 -8.31 10.17 -32.45
C ALA A 186 -8.00 11.60 -31.99
N ASN A 187 -8.02 11.86 -30.68
CA ASN A 187 -8.12 13.23 -30.17
C ASN A 187 -7.04 13.62 -29.15
N ASN A 188 -6.20 12.70 -28.65
CA ASN A 188 -5.25 13.03 -27.60
C ASN A 188 -4.30 14.17 -28.03
N ALA A 189 -4.34 15.27 -27.28
CA ALA A 189 -3.68 16.52 -27.62
C ALA A 189 -2.15 16.40 -27.71
N ARG A 190 -1.55 15.37 -27.10
CA ARG A 190 -0.11 15.13 -27.13
C ARG A 190 0.32 14.09 -28.15
N VAL A 191 -0.44 13.03 -28.37
CA VAL A 191 0.00 11.87 -29.17
C VAL A 191 -0.72 11.76 -30.51
N ALA A 192 -2.02 12.07 -30.58
CA ALA A 192 -2.80 11.83 -31.78
C ALA A 192 -2.25 12.61 -32.98
N GLY A 193 -2.12 11.92 -34.11
CA GLY A 193 -1.64 12.48 -35.37
C GLY A 193 -0.18 12.94 -35.40
N ARG A 194 0.62 12.69 -34.36
CA ARG A 194 2.04 13.07 -34.30
C ARG A 194 2.97 11.90 -34.55
N SER A 195 4.10 12.18 -35.17
CA SER A 195 5.27 11.31 -35.20
C SER A 195 5.97 11.27 -33.84
N GLN A 196 6.84 10.27 -33.62
CA GLN A 196 7.66 10.19 -32.41
C GLN A 196 8.52 11.45 -32.20
N ALA A 197 9.09 12.01 -33.26
CA ALA A 197 9.95 13.19 -33.17
C ALA A 197 9.16 14.42 -32.71
N GLU A 198 7.96 14.64 -33.25
CA GLU A 198 7.07 15.73 -32.83
C GLU A 198 6.59 15.56 -31.39
N PHE A 199 6.31 14.33 -30.96
CA PHE A 199 5.95 14.03 -29.57
C PHE A 199 7.10 14.33 -28.61
N VAL A 200 8.32 13.87 -28.92
CA VAL A 200 9.50 14.10 -28.09
C VAL A 200 9.76 15.61 -27.94
N ALA A 201 9.77 16.34 -29.05
CA ALA A 201 9.96 17.79 -29.04
C ALA A 201 8.88 18.51 -28.21
N LEU A 202 7.62 18.08 -28.32
CA LEU A 202 6.53 18.60 -27.50
C LEU A 202 6.78 18.35 -26.01
N MET A 203 7.09 17.11 -25.63
CA MET A 203 7.27 16.73 -24.22
C MET A 203 8.45 17.47 -23.56
N GLU A 204 9.56 17.63 -24.28
CA GLU A 204 10.73 18.39 -23.82
C GLU A 204 10.42 19.89 -23.64
N SER A 205 9.44 20.42 -24.38
CA SER A 205 9.04 21.83 -24.31
C SER A 205 8.10 22.18 -23.15
N LEU A 206 7.57 21.20 -22.41
CA LEU A 206 6.54 21.43 -21.39
C LEU A 206 7.05 22.19 -20.16
N HIS A 207 8.35 22.12 -19.85
CA HIS A 207 9.01 22.83 -18.73
C HIS A 207 8.19 22.87 -17.42
N LEU A 208 7.63 21.72 -17.02
CA LEU A 208 6.70 21.65 -15.90
C LEU A 208 7.43 21.86 -14.56
N PRO A 209 6.78 22.50 -13.56
CA PRO A 209 7.34 22.60 -12.22
C PRO A 209 7.72 21.23 -11.65
N ARG A 210 8.78 21.18 -10.85
CA ARG A 210 9.18 19.98 -10.12
C ARG A 210 8.01 19.47 -9.25
N PRO A 211 7.73 18.15 -9.20
CA PRO A 211 6.66 17.63 -8.35
C PRO A 211 6.92 17.97 -6.87
N ARG A 212 5.87 18.38 -6.16
CA ARG A 212 5.99 18.96 -4.80
C ARG A 212 6.50 17.98 -3.75
N ARG A 213 6.13 16.70 -3.86
CA ARG A 213 6.43 15.65 -2.87
C ARG A 213 7.50 14.65 -3.32
N ILE A 214 8.20 14.90 -4.44
CA ILE A 214 9.11 13.89 -5.04
C ILE A 214 10.21 13.42 -4.08
N ASP A 215 10.73 14.32 -3.25
CA ASP A 215 11.83 14.03 -2.30
C ASP A 215 11.37 13.23 -1.08
N GLU A 216 10.06 13.19 -0.82
CA GLU A 216 9.43 12.45 0.26
C GLU A 216 8.83 11.13 -0.27
N ALA A 217 8.02 11.23 -1.33
CA ALA A 217 7.23 10.15 -1.89
C ALA A 217 8.09 9.06 -2.53
N VAL A 218 9.07 9.41 -3.38
CA VAL A 218 9.86 8.41 -4.09
C VAL A 218 10.67 7.51 -3.12
N PRO A 219 11.40 8.05 -2.13
CA PRO A 219 12.09 7.21 -1.14
C PRO A 219 11.15 6.33 -0.31
N ALA A 220 9.97 6.84 0.07
CA ALA A 220 8.96 6.06 0.79
C ALA A 220 8.39 4.92 -0.09
N ASN A 221 8.11 5.21 -1.35
CA ASN A 221 7.47 4.27 -2.28
C ASN A 221 8.43 3.15 -2.73
N GLN A 222 9.74 3.37 -2.71
CA GLN A 222 10.74 2.29 -2.84
C GLN A 222 10.61 1.21 -1.75
N HIS A 223 9.90 1.53 -0.66
CA HIS A 223 9.64 0.66 0.47
C HIS A 223 8.15 0.35 0.66
N SER A 224 7.38 0.36 -0.43
CA SER A 224 5.92 0.11 -0.42
C SER A 224 5.14 1.04 0.53
N GLY A 225 5.64 2.26 0.71
CA GLY A 225 5.05 3.26 1.62
C GLY A 225 5.20 2.94 3.10
N LEU A 226 5.97 1.91 3.46
CA LEU A 226 6.28 1.60 4.85
C LEU A 226 7.29 2.63 5.38
N ARG A 227 6.90 3.28 6.47
CA ARG A 227 7.69 4.30 7.16
C ARG A 227 8.90 3.69 7.85
N HIS A 228 10.10 4.05 7.37
CA HIS A 228 11.38 3.67 7.97
C HIS A 228 11.80 4.56 9.16
N ASP A 229 11.07 5.62 9.45
CA ASP A 229 11.41 6.67 10.42
C ASP A 229 11.10 6.31 11.90
N ALA A 230 10.78 5.05 12.16
CA ALA A 230 10.76 4.51 13.51
C ALA A 230 12.04 3.69 13.75
N ASP A 231 13.20 4.37 13.85
CA ASP A 231 14.37 3.83 14.55
C ASP A 231 13.99 3.62 16.03
N GLY A 232 13.15 2.61 16.29
CA GLY A 232 12.57 2.33 17.59
C GLY A 232 13.62 1.82 18.57
N ALA A 233 14.83 1.45 18.11
CA ALA A 233 15.88 0.92 18.96
C ALA A 233 16.37 1.91 20.04
N SER A 234 16.18 3.22 19.86
CA SER A 234 16.78 4.27 20.70
C SER A 234 15.79 5.17 21.44
N LEU A 235 14.48 4.97 21.31
CA LEU A 235 13.50 5.74 22.08
C LEU A 235 13.54 5.37 23.57
N GLN A 236 14.06 6.30 24.38
CA GLN A 236 14.05 6.23 25.84
C GLN A 236 12.76 6.75 26.48
N ALA A 237 11.92 7.43 25.68
CA ALA A 237 10.64 7.97 26.11
C ALA A 237 9.57 7.76 25.01
N PRO A 238 8.27 7.75 25.37
CA PRO A 238 7.20 7.62 24.39
C PRO A 238 7.17 8.80 23.42
N ARG A 239 6.95 8.52 22.14
CA ARG A 239 6.67 9.53 21.12
C ARG A 239 5.16 9.78 21.10
N ALA A 240 4.74 11.02 21.30
CA ALA A 240 3.33 11.38 21.25
C ALA A 240 2.72 11.02 19.88
N ALA A 241 1.47 10.57 19.90
CA ALA A 241 0.72 10.22 18.71
C ALA A 241 -0.72 10.74 18.82
N GLU A 242 -1.37 10.96 17.68
CA GLU A 242 -2.75 11.43 17.65
C GLU A 242 -3.71 10.24 17.83
N GLY A 243 -4.67 10.37 18.76
CA GLY A 243 -5.72 9.36 19.01
C GLY A 243 -5.32 8.18 19.91
N TYR A 244 -4.10 8.15 20.46
CA TYR A 244 -3.67 7.18 21.46
C TYR A 244 -2.49 7.73 22.28
N ALA A 245 -2.02 7.01 23.31
CA ALA A 245 -1.03 7.56 24.26
C ALA A 245 0.38 7.76 23.68
N GLY A 246 0.71 7.09 22.58
CA GLY A 246 1.97 7.27 21.86
C GLY A 246 2.61 5.97 21.38
N ASP A 247 3.72 6.11 20.67
CA ASP A 247 4.59 5.02 20.24
C ASP A 247 5.75 4.83 21.23
N VAL A 248 6.13 3.58 21.48
CA VAL A 248 7.26 3.21 22.34
C VAL A 248 8.21 2.24 21.64
N SER A 249 9.48 2.25 22.05
CA SER A 249 10.44 1.21 21.66
C SER A 249 10.05 -0.15 22.26
N ALA A 250 10.46 -1.23 21.61
CA ALA A 250 10.28 -2.58 22.17
C ALA A 250 11.01 -2.74 23.52
N HIS A 251 12.19 -2.13 23.68
CA HIS A 251 12.92 -2.12 24.95
C HIS A 251 12.17 -1.39 26.07
N LEU A 252 11.66 -0.18 25.82
CA LEU A 252 10.90 0.58 26.82
C LEU A 252 9.60 -0.15 27.18
N ALA A 253 8.90 -0.69 26.18
CA ALA A 253 7.71 -1.50 26.41
C ALA A 253 8.02 -2.72 27.29
N TRP A 254 9.11 -3.43 27.00
CA TRP A 254 9.52 -4.59 27.78
C TRP A 254 9.92 -4.22 29.21
N GLN A 255 10.62 -3.10 29.40
CA GLN A 255 10.95 -2.59 30.72
C GLN A 255 9.67 -2.34 31.55
N TRP A 256 8.69 -1.64 30.99
CA TRP A 256 7.42 -1.42 31.70
C TRP A 256 6.67 -2.71 32.05
N VAL A 257 6.76 -3.72 31.21
CA VAL A 257 6.16 -5.04 31.47
C VAL A 257 6.90 -5.73 32.63
N GLN A 258 8.23 -5.70 32.65
CA GLN A 258 9.04 -6.26 33.74
C GLN A 258 8.81 -5.53 35.06
N ASP A 259 8.63 -4.21 35.03
CA ASP A 259 8.37 -3.38 36.19
C ASP A 259 6.91 -3.45 36.67
N GLY A 260 6.04 -4.22 36.00
CA GLY A 260 4.62 -4.33 36.33
C GLY A 260 3.80 -3.06 36.04
N GLN A 261 4.32 -2.15 35.22
CA GLN A 261 3.71 -0.88 34.86
C GLN A 261 2.81 -0.95 33.62
N ALA A 262 2.91 -2.02 32.83
CA ALA A 262 2.12 -2.22 31.63
C ALA A 262 1.81 -3.70 31.40
N VAL A 263 0.68 -3.97 30.74
CA VAL A 263 0.33 -5.29 30.21
C VAL A 263 0.73 -5.35 28.74
N LEU A 264 1.48 -6.39 28.37
CA LEU A 264 1.82 -6.66 26.96
C LEU A 264 0.68 -7.39 26.28
N ILE A 265 0.06 -6.74 25.30
CA ILE A 265 -1.03 -7.31 24.50
C ILE A 265 -0.51 -7.65 23.11
N ASP A 266 -0.53 -8.94 22.76
CA ASP A 266 -0.20 -9.40 21.42
C ASP A 266 -1.47 -9.44 20.57
N VAL A 267 -1.57 -8.49 19.63
CA VAL A 267 -2.76 -8.31 18.77
C VAL A 267 -2.65 -9.04 17.44
N ARG A 268 -1.60 -9.85 17.24
CA ARG A 268 -1.47 -10.73 16.07
C ARG A 268 -2.51 -11.84 16.11
N SER A 269 -2.76 -12.47 14.97
CA SER A 269 -3.61 -13.66 14.88
C SER A 269 -2.95 -14.88 15.54
N ASP A 270 -3.75 -15.89 15.86
CA ASP A 270 -3.27 -17.13 16.48
C ASP A 270 -2.26 -17.86 15.58
N ALA A 271 -2.55 -17.90 14.27
CA ALA A 271 -1.63 -18.46 13.28
C ALA A 271 -0.28 -17.73 13.26
N GLU A 272 -0.26 -16.40 13.33
CA GLU A 272 1.00 -15.67 13.41
C GLU A 272 1.80 -16.03 14.66
N ARG A 273 1.14 -16.17 15.82
CA ARG A 273 1.84 -16.51 17.07
C ARG A 273 2.37 -17.94 17.07
N GLU A 274 1.64 -18.88 16.50
CA GLU A 274 2.04 -20.29 16.38
C GLU A 274 3.21 -20.46 15.39
N TRP A 275 3.10 -19.91 14.18
CA TRP A 275 4.07 -20.16 13.11
C TRP A 275 5.28 -19.22 13.11
N VAL A 276 5.16 -18.03 13.68
CA VAL A 276 6.25 -17.03 13.73
C VAL A 276 6.90 -16.97 15.11
N GLY A 277 6.15 -17.31 16.15
CA GLY A 277 6.57 -17.24 17.55
C GLY A 277 5.90 -16.12 18.33
N GLN A 278 6.06 -16.17 19.65
CA GLN A 278 5.37 -15.32 20.62
C GLN A 278 6.28 -14.85 21.75
N VAL A 279 5.90 -13.76 22.40
CA VAL A 279 6.58 -13.23 23.59
C VAL A 279 6.03 -13.94 24.84
N PRO A 280 6.87 -14.62 25.64
CA PRO A 280 6.41 -15.24 26.88
C PRO A 280 5.74 -14.22 27.82
N GLY A 281 4.56 -14.55 28.32
CA GLY A 281 3.79 -13.70 29.25
C GLY A 281 2.97 -12.59 28.56
N ALA A 282 3.05 -12.43 27.23
CA ALA A 282 2.13 -11.57 26.51
C ALA A 282 0.71 -12.18 26.53
N ILE A 283 -0.31 -11.34 26.74
CA ILE A 283 -1.70 -11.75 26.66
C ILE A 283 -2.15 -11.64 25.20
N ALA A 284 -2.63 -12.75 24.65
CA ALA A 284 -3.13 -12.80 23.28
C ALA A 284 -4.55 -12.20 23.20
N VAL A 285 -4.69 -11.08 22.50
CA VAL A 285 -5.98 -10.46 22.18
C VAL A 285 -5.95 -10.03 20.72
N ALA A 286 -6.24 -10.98 19.82
CA ALA A 286 -6.10 -10.76 18.39
C ALA A 286 -6.98 -9.59 17.93
N TRP A 287 -6.40 -8.59 17.26
CA TRP A 287 -7.18 -7.51 16.61
C TRP A 287 -8.00 -8.05 15.45
N LYS A 288 -7.39 -8.94 14.69
CA LYS A 288 -7.99 -9.66 13.56
C LYS A 288 -7.72 -11.14 13.66
N GLN A 289 -8.72 -11.94 13.32
CA GLN A 289 -8.68 -13.40 13.39
C GLN A 289 -8.35 -14.02 12.03
N TRP A 290 -7.73 -15.20 12.08
CA TRP A 290 -7.48 -16.05 10.93
C TRP A 290 -8.53 -17.18 10.90
N PRO A 291 -9.02 -17.64 9.72
CA PRO A 291 -8.67 -17.21 8.36
C PRO A 291 -9.30 -15.88 7.93
N GLY A 292 -8.65 -15.19 6.97
CA GLY A 292 -9.24 -14.05 6.27
C GLY A 292 -9.09 -12.67 6.94
N MET A 293 -8.38 -12.57 8.07
CA MET A 293 -8.09 -11.29 8.75
C MET A 293 -9.36 -10.50 9.10
N VAL A 294 -10.39 -11.23 9.53
CA VAL A 294 -11.69 -10.68 9.95
C VAL A 294 -11.53 -9.99 11.30
N MET A 295 -12.25 -8.89 11.50
CA MET A 295 -12.25 -8.17 12.78
C MET A 295 -12.70 -9.07 13.93
N ASN A 296 -11.96 -9.08 15.03
CA ASN A 296 -12.36 -9.82 16.23
C ASN A 296 -13.51 -9.08 16.94
N ALA A 297 -14.73 -9.65 16.89
CA ALA A 297 -15.90 -9.07 17.54
C ALA A 297 -15.78 -9.00 19.07
N ASP A 298 -14.96 -9.87 19.65
CA ASP A 298 -14.74 -9.95 21.10
C ASP A 298 -13.52 -9.14 21.57
N PHE A 299 -12.86 -8.40 20.67
CA PHE A 299 -11.63 -7.66 20.97
C PHE A 299 -11.77 -6.76 22.20
N ASP A 300 -12.82 -5.94 22.23
CA ASP A 300 -13.06 -5.00 23.32
C ASP A 300 -13.24 -5.71 24.67
N ALA A 301 -13.97 -6.83 24.69
CA ALA A 301 -14.25 -7.59 25.91
C ALA A 301 -12.99 -8.30 26.42
N GLN A 302 -12.24 -8.93 25.51
CA GLN A 302 -10.97 -9.60 25.82
C GLN A 302 -9.92 -8.60 26.31
N LEU A 303 -9.86 -7.41 25.70
CA LEU A 303 -8.90 -6.39 26.10
C LEU A 303 -9.20 -5.84 27.51
N ARG A 304 -10.47 -5.55 27.83
CA ARG A 304 -10.87 -5.12 29.19
C ARG A 304 -10.63 -6.20 30.25
N ALA A 305 -10.74 -7.48 29.88
CA ALA A 305 -10.41 -8.57 30.78
C ALA A 305 -8.89 -8.68 31.03
N ALA A 306 -8.08 -8.35 30.01
CA ALA A 306 -6.63 -8.42 30.07
C ALA A 306 -5.99 -7.22 30.80
N VAL A 307 -6.57 -6.03 30.67
CA VAL A 307 -6.01 -4.78 31.19
C VAL A 307 -6.96 -4.21 32.25
N PRO A 308 -6.51 -4.09 33.52
CA PRO A 308 -7.31 -3.48 34.58
C PRO A 308 -7.78 -2.06 34.22
N GLU A 309 -8.90 -1.61 34.79
CA GLU A 309 -9.41 -0.25 34.61
C GLU A 309 -8.35 0.80 35.02
N GLY A 310 -8.13 1.81 34.17
CA GLY A 310 -7.05 2.80 34.34
C GLY A 310 -5.64 2.24 34.08
N GLY A 311 -5.52 0.97 33.69
CA GLY A 311 -4.28 0.30 33.37
C GLY A 311 -3.63 0.78 32.07
N ARG A 312 -2.36 0.42 31.92
CA ARG A 312 -1.55 0.72 30.73
C ARG A 312 -1.37 -0.54 29.88
N ALA A 313 -1.58 -0.41 28.58
CA ALA A 313 -1.32 -1.47 27.61
C ALA A 313 -0.20 -1.07 26.65
N VAL A 314 0.69 -2.01 26.33
CA VAL A 314 1.63 -1.91 25.22
C VAL A 314 1.25 -2.96 24.18
N LEU A 315 0.91 -2.51 22.97
CA LEU A 315 0.29 -3.35 21.95
C LEU A 315 1.33 -3.76 20.90
N LEU A 316 1.49 -5.07 20.74
CA LEU A 316 2.42 -5.70 19.80
C LEU A 316 1.65 -6.29 18.62
N CYS A 317 2.00 -5.90 17.40
CA CYS A 317 1.61 -6.66 16.20
C CYS A 317 2.85 -7.19 15.46
N ARG A 318 2.71 -7.56 14.18
CA ARG A 318 3.83 -8.09 13.38
C ARG A 318 4.88 -7.02 13.05
N SER A 319 4.46 -5.83 12.65
CA SER A 319 5.32 -4.75 12.13
C SER A 319 5.12 -3.38 12.80
N GLY A 320 4.18 -3.27 13.74
CA GLY A 320 3.79 -2.01 14.37
C GLY A 320 2.60 -1.30 13.70
N VAL A 321 2.15 -1.76 12.52
CA VAL A 321 1.06 -1.10 11.76
C VAL A 321 -0.32 -1.39 12.37
N ARG A 322 -0.68 -2.67 12.53
CA ARG A 322 -2.00 -3.07 13.07
C ARG A 322 -2.20 -2.65 14.54
N SER A 323 -1.12 -2.61 15.31
CA SER A 323 -1.15 -2.22 16.72
C SER A 323 -1.51 -0.73 16.92
N VAL A 324 -1.31 0.15 15.93
CA VAL A 324 -1.81 1.53 15.98
C VAL A 324 -3.34 1.57 16.02
N ALA A 325 -4.01 0.82 15.14
CA ALA A 325 -5.48 0.76 15.13
C ALA A 325 -6.03 0.16 16.44
N ALA A 326 -5.39 -0.91 16.93
CA ALA A 326 -5.74 -1.50 18.21
C ALA A 326 -5.50 -0.53 19.40
N ALA A 327 -4.45 0.29 19.36
CA ALA A 327 -4.13 1.26 20.42
C ALA A 327 -5.13 2.43 20.46
N ARG A 328 -5.57 2.91 19.29
CA ARG A 328 -6.66 3.89 19.20
C ARG A 328 -7.94 3.32 19.79
N ARG A 329 -8.32 2.10 19.39
CA ARG A 329 -9.51 1.45 19.97
C ARG A 329 -9.39 1.25 21.48
N ALA A 330 -8.25 0.81 21.97
CA ALA A 330 -8.00 0.67 23.40
C ALA A 330 -8.17 2.00 24.16
N THR A 331 -7.72 3.10 23.54
CA THR A 331 -7.87 4.46 24.08
C THR A 331 -9.35 4.87 24.16
N ASP A 332 -10.15 4.57 23.14
CA ASP A 332 -11.62 4.79 23.16
C ASP A 332 -12.32 4.00 24.29
N LEU A 333 -11.72 2.87 24.71
CA LEU A 333 -12.22 2.05 25.82
C LEU A 333 -11.71 2.51 27.19
N GLY A 334 -10.95 3.60 27.26
CA GLY A 334 -10.42 4.19 28.49
C GLY A 334 -9.07 3.62 28.96
N ILE A 335 -8.38 2.83 28.13
CA ILE A 335 -7.07 2.25 28.44
C ILE A 335 -5.96 3.19 27.98
N THR A 336 -4.95 3.41 28.82
CA THR A 336 -3.74 4.15 28.37
C THR A 336 -2.92 3.24 27.46
N ALA A 337 -3.08 3.38 26.15
CA ALA A 337 -2.58 2.44 25.17
C ALA A 337 -1.42 2.99 24.33
N TYR A 338 -0.33 2.22 24.27
CA TYR A 338 0.86 2.53 23.48
C TYR A 338 1.08 1.48 22.38
N ASN A 339 1.53 1.94 21.22
CA ASN A 339 1.96 1.07 20.12
C ASN A 339 3.45 0.72 20.27
N ILE A 340 3.81 -0.56 20.11
CA ILE A 340 5.21 -0.98 20.04
C ILE A 340 5.71 -0.81 18.60
N LEU A 341 6.67 0.09 18.42
CA LEU A 341 7.30 0.35 17.11
C LEU A 341 7.93 -0.92 16.55
N GLU A 342 7.89 -1.05 15.21
CA GLU A 342 8.42 -2.16 14.44
C GLU A 342 7.78 -3.54 14.74
N GLY A 343 6.92 -3.65 15.75
CA GLY A 343 6.24 -4.88 16.11
C GLY A 343 7.20 -6.04 16.42
N PHE A 344 6.76 -7.26 16.15
CA PHE A 344 7.50 -8.48 16.46
C PHE A 344 8.66 -8.76 15.49
N GLU A 345 8.45 -8.58 14.19
CA GLU A 345 9.42 -8.95 13.14
C GLU A 345 10.05 -7.76 12.40
N GLY A 346 9.57 -6.53 12.64
CA GLY A 346 10.01 -5.36 11.86
C GLY A 346 9.52 -5.38 10.42
N ASP A 347 9.95 -4.37 9.68
CA ASP A 347 9.69 -4.22 8.26
C ASP A 347 10.45 -5.23 7.39
N PRO A 348 9.95 -5.52 6.18
CA PRO A 348 10.66 -6.36 5.23
C PRO A 348 11.94 -5.67 4.72
N ASP A 349 12.96 -6.47 4.46
CA ASP A 349 14.16 -6.05 3.75
C ASP A 349 13.91 -5.85 2.23
N SER A 350 14.96 -5.48 1.49
CA SER A 350 14.91 -5.30 0.03
C SER A 350 14.64 -6.59 -0.76
N HIS A 351 14.55 -7.73 -0.08
CA HIS A 351 14.20 -9.03 -0.63
C HIS A 351 12.85 -9.53 -0.09
N ALA A 352 12.03 -8.64 0.45
CA ALA A 352 10.73 -8.94 1.08
C ALA A 352 10.81 -9.89 2.29
N GLN A 353 11.95 -9.97 3.00
CA GLN A 353 12.15 -10.83 4.17
C GLN A 353 12.13 -10.03 5.48
N ARG A 354 11.41 -10.52 6.50
CA ARG A 354 11.33 -9.88 7.83
C ARG A 354 12.34 -10.43 8.82
N GLY A 355 12.51 -9.73 9.94
CA GLY A 355 13.38 -10.11 11.06
C GLY A 355 14.83 -9.66 10.95
N LYS A 356 15.21 -8.94 9.87
CA LYS A 356 16.59 -8.48 9.66
C LYS A 356 16.83 -7.01 9.97
N LYS A 357 15.84 -6.15 9.70
CA LYS A 357 15.95 -4.69 9.86
C LYS A 357 15.68 -4.22 11.28
N GLY A 358 14.59 -4.69 11.90
CA GLY A 358 14.12 -4.19 13.19
C GLY A 358 13.13 -5.13 13.89
N GLY A 359 12.41 -4.62 14.88
CA GLY A 359 11.40 -5.36 15.62
C GLY A 359 11.92 -6.16 16.82
N TRP A 360 10.99 -6.62 17.65
CA TRP A 360 11.23 -7.33 18.91
C TRP A 360 12.30 -8.41 18.81
N ARG A 361 12.21 -9.26 17.77
CA ARG A 361 13.15 -10.36 17.54
C ARG A 361 14.56 -9.87 17.23
N ARG A 362 14.69 -8.87 16.37
CA ARG A 362 16.00 -8.33 15.94
C ARG A 362 16.72 -7.63 17.09
N GLN A 363 15.95 -7.05 18.01
CA GLN A 363 16.41 -6.36 19.21
C GLN A 363 16.85 -7.33 20.33
N GLY A 364 16.76 -8.66 20.15
CA GLY A 364 17.24 -9.64 21.11
C GLY A 364 16.36 -9.80 22.36
N LEU A 365 15.14 -9.26 22.33
CA LEU A 365 14.18 -9.38 23.43
C LEU A 365 13.58 -10.81 23.51
N PRO A 366 13.05 -11.23 24.67
CA PRO A 366 12.58 -12.61 24.85
C PRO A 366 11.46 -13.00 23.90
N TRP A 367 11.60 -14.13 23.22
CA TRP A 367 10.55 -14.74 22.40
C TRP A 367 10.77 -16.26 22.32
N ARG A 368 9.74 -17.00 21.92
CA ARG A 368 9.82 -18.43 21.63
C ARG A 368 9.11 -18.75 20.32
N GLN A 369 9.72 -19.62 19.52
CA GLN A 369 9.04 -20.24 18.40
C GLN A 369 7.93 -21.16 18.95
N GLY A 370 6.76 -21.11 18.32
CA GLY A 370 5.63 -21.98 18.66
C GLY A 370 5.90 -23.44 18.39
#